data_AF-A0A956JV58-F1
#
_entry.id   AF-A0A956JV58-F1
#
_cell.length_a   1.000
_cell.length_b   1.000
_cell.length_c   1.000
_cell.angle_alpha   90.00
_cell.angle_beta   90.00
_cell.angle_gamma   90.00
#
_symmetry.space_group_name_H-M   'P 1'
#
loop_
_entity.id
_entity.type
_entity.pdbx_description
1 polymer ?
#
loop_
_entity_poly.entity_id
_entity_poly.type
_entity_poly.pdbx_seq_one_letter_code
_entity_poly.pdbx_strand_id
1 'polypeptide(L)' 'MAETRHIEAIAAQGYTIVEGVLDGGEIAALRARVLELEDTLGIAPAPNIFEGQKTLRIYNLLA' A
#
# COMPACT_ATOMS: atom_id res chain seq x y z
N MET A 1 8.97 -24.45 1.58
CA MET A 1 7.64 -24.99 1.18
C MET A 1 6.58 -23.90 1.05
N ALA A 2 6.45 -22.94 1.99
CA ALA A 2 5.48 -21.84 1.86
C ALA A 2 5.83 -20.86 0.72
N GLU A 3 7.11 -20.48 0.59
CA GLU A 3 7.62 -19.64 -0.51
C GLU A 3 7.29 -20.24 -1.89
N THR A 4 7.55 -21.54 -2.07
CA THR A 4 7.22 -22.28 -3.29
C THR A 4 5.72 -22.22 -3.62
N ARG A 5 4.84 -22.36 -2.62
CA ARG A 5 3.38 -22.29 -2.81
C ARG A 5 2.92 -20.91 -3.27
N HIS A 6 3.47 -19.84 -2.69
CA HIS A 6 3.14 -18.48 -3.08
C HIS A 6 3.59 -18.17 -4.51
N ILE A 7 4.78 -18.64 -4.90
CA ILE A 7 5.30 -18.52 -6.26
C ILE A 7 4.41 -19.29 -7.26
N GLU A 8 4.03 -20.53 -6.93
CA GLU A 8 3.12 -21.33 -7.76
C GLU A 8 1.74 -20.66 -7.92
N ALA A 9 1.19 -20.10 -6.85
CA ALA A 9 -0.08 -19.36 -6.90
C ALA A 9 0.01 -18.12 -7.79
N ILE A 10 1.11 -17.37 -7.72
CA ILE A 10 1.36 -16.23 -8.61
C ILE A 10 1.44 -16.70 -10.07
N ALA A 11 2.16 -17.79 -10.35
CA ALA A 11 2.28 -18.32 -11.71
C ALA A 11 0.92 -18.75 -12.29
N ALA A 12 0.04 -19.31 -11.46
CA ALA A 12 -1.28 -19.80 -11.89
C ALA A 12 -2.37 -18.72 -11.94
N GLN A 13 -2.34 -17.75 -11.02
CA GLN A 13 -3.44 -16.81 -10.76
C GLN A 13 -3.06 -15.34 -10.98
N GLY A 14 -1.78 -15.04 -11.14
CA GLY A 14 -1.23 -13.68 -11.22
C GLY A 14 -1.04 -12.99 -9.87
N TYR A 15 -1.43 -13.61 -8.75
CA TYR A 15 -1.25 -13.07 -7.40
C TYR A 15 -1.26 -14.17 -6.33
N THR A 16 -0.89 -13.80 -5.10
CA THR A 16 -1.10 -14.60 -3.89
C THR A 16 -1.30 -13.68 -2.70
N ILE A 17 -1.96 -14.17 -1.66
CA ILE A 17 -2.12 -13.45 -0.39
C ILE A 17 -1.15 -14.07 0.61
N VAL A 18 -0.31 -13.23 1.21
CA VAL A 18 0.55 -13.61 2.33
C VAL A 18 -0.05 -12.98 3.57
N GLU A 19 -0.58 -13.82 4.45
CA GLU A 19 -1.23 -13.38 5.68
C GLU A 19 -0.17 -12.98 6.73
N GLY A 20 -0.45 -11.92 7.49
CA GLY A 20 0.38 -11.52 8.63
C GLY A 20 1.81 -11.09 8.28
N VAL A 21 2.02 -10.49 7.10
CA VAL A 21 3.35 -9.95 6.71
C VAL A 21 3.82 -8.85 7.65
N LEU A 22 2.87 -8.03 8.13
CA LEU A 22 3.12 -6.98 9.11
C LEU A 22 2.27 -7.25 10.35
N ASP A 23 2.84 -6.96 11.52
CA ASP A 23 2.11 -6.99 12.76
C ASP A 23 1.26 -5.73 12.98
N GLY A 24 0.43 -5.74 14.02
CA GLY A 24 -0.47 -4.62 14.32
C GLY A 24 0.26 -3.33 14.70
N GLY A 25 1.44 -3.42 15.30
CA GLY A 25 2.26 -2.27 15.68
C GLY A 25 2.89 -1.60 14.47
N GLU A 26 3.45 -2.40 13.56
CA GLU A 26 4.02 -1.94 12.28
C GLU A 26 2.95 -1.23 11.44
N ILE A 27 1.75 -1.81 11.34
CA ILE A 27 0.61 -1.21 10.62
C ILE A 27 0.20 0.12 11.26
N ALA A 28 0.10 0.19 12.58
CA ALA A 28 -0.29 1.41 13.28
C ALA A 28 0.74 2.54 13.06
N ALA A 29 2.03 2.22 13.14
CA ALA A 29 3.11 3.18 12.91
C ALA A 29 3.13 3.70 11.47
N LEU A 30 3.01 2.81 10.47
CA LEU A 30 2.93 3.19 9.06
C LEU A 30 1.73 4.09 8.79
N ARG A 31 0.55 3.74 9.32
CA ARG A 31 -0.67 4.53 9.15
C ARG A 31 -0.52 5.93 9.73
N ALA A 32 0.05 6.05 10.93
CA ALA A 32 0.29 7.36 11.55
C ALA A 32 1.22 8.22 10.69
N ARG A 33 2.31 7.65 10.18
CA ARG A 33 3.27 8.38 9.33
C ARG A 33 2.67 8.81 7.99
N VAL A 34 1.86 7.95 7.37
CA VAL A 34 1.18 8.28 6.10
C VAL A 34 0.19 9.43 6.29
N LEU A 35 -0.57 9.45 7.39
CA LEU A 35 -1.49 10.54 7.70
C LEU A 35 -0.77 11.88 7.93
N GLU A 36 0.39 11.85 8.60
CA GLU A 36 1.22 13.04 8.76
C GLU A 36 1.76 13.55 7.42
N LEU A 37 2.18 12.65 6.53
CA LEU A 37 2.64 13.00 5.18
C LEU A 37 1.50 13.56 4.31
N GLU A 38 0.29 13.02 4.44
CA GLU A 38 -0.90 13.51 3.74
C GLU A 38 -1.13 15.00 4.02
N ASP A 39 -1.09 15.38 5.29
CA ASP A 39 -1.24 16.77 5.75
C ASP A 39 -0.04 17.64 5.34
N THR A 40 1.18 17.17 5.63
CA THR A 40 2.42 17.92 5.38
C THR A 40 2.62 18.23 3.90
N LEU A 41 2.27 17.30 3.01
CA LEU A 41 2.40 17.46 1.56
C LEU A 41 1.15 18.10 0.93
N GLY A 42 0.09 18.37 1.70
CA GLY A 42 -1.15 18.93 1.19
C GLY A 42 -1.80 18.07 0.12
N ILE A 43 -1.82 16.74 0.32
CA ILE A 43 -2.30 15.80 -0.68
C ILE A 43 -3.79 16.01 -0.92
N ALA A 44 -4.16 16.10 -2.20
CA ALA A 44 -5.54 16.21 -2.66
C ALA A 44 -5.79 15.22 -3.81
N PRO A 45 -7.05 14.89 -4.14
CA PRO A 45 -7.34 14.06 -5.30
C PRO A 45 -6.72 14.68 -6.55
N ALA A 46 -6.05 13.86 -7.36
CA ALA A 46 -5.45 14.37 -8.58
C ALA A 46 -6.53 14.83 -9.56
N PRO A 47 -6.27 15.86 -10.39
CA PRO A 47 -7.25 16.36 -11.36
C PRO A 47 -7.42 15.44 -12.58
N ASN A 48 -6.75 14.29 -12.60
CA ASN A 48 -6.74 13.36 -13.73
C ASN A 48 -7.59 12.12 -13.46
N ILE A 49 -8.15 11.54 -14.53
CA ILE A 49 -9.03 10.37 -14.45
C ILE A 49 -8.29 9.08 -14.10
N PHE A 50 -6.96 9.04 -14.28
CA PHE A 50 -6.15 7.84 -14.04
C PHE A 50 -6.00 7.55 -12.55
N GLU A 51 -5.84 8.59 -11.75
CA GLU A 51 -5.68 8.47 -10.29
C GLU A 51 -7.02 8.46 -9.54
N GLY A 52 -8.07 8.98 -10.18
CA GLY A 52 -9.43 8.99 -9.65
C GLY A 52 -9.74 10.27 -8.86
N GLN A 53 -10.96 10.77 -9.02
CA GLN A 53 -11.41 12.02 -8.40
C GLN A 53 -11.87 11.87 -6.94
N LYS A 54 -11.92 10.63 -6.43
CA LYS A 54 -12.34 10.29 -5.05
C LYS A 54 -11.32 9.36 -4.37
N THR A 55 -10.07 9.43 -4.79
CA THR A 55 -8.99 8.59 -4.29
C THR A 55 -7.78 9.46 -4.03
N LEU A 56 -7.18 9.31 -2.86
CA LEU A 56 -5.91 9.94 -2.52
C LEU A 56 -4.77 8.96 -2.79
N ARG A 57 -3.70 9.45 -3.40
CA ARG A 57 -2.50 8.67 -3.68
C ARG A 57 -1.31 9.44 -3.13
N ILE A 58 -0.61 8.82 -2.19
CA ILE A 58 0.51 9.42 -1.48
C ILE A 58 1.77 8.70 -1.94
N TYR A 59 2.74 9.47 -2.42
CA TYR A 59 4.02 8.98 -2.92
C TYR A 59 5.16 9.52 -2.04
N ASN A 60 6.40 9.13 -2.35
CA ASN A 60 7.59 9.58 -1.63
C ASN A 60 7.59 9.22 -0.13
N LEU A 61 7.15 8.01 0.21
CA LEU A 61 7.07 7.52 1.60
C LEU A 61 8.43 7.38 2.30
N LEU A 62 9.54 7.57 1.57
CA LEU A 62 10.92 7.50 2.07
C LEU A 62 11.62 8.86 2.11
N ALA A 63 10.92 9.95 1.77
CA ALA A 63 11.47 11.29 1.72
C ALA A 63 11.68 11.91 3.11
#